data_AF-A0A2D5E841-F1
#
_entry.id   AF-A0A2D5E841-F1
#
_cell.length_a   1.000
_cell.length_b   1.000
_cell.length_c   1.000
_cell.angle_alpha   90.00
_cell.angle_beta   90.00
_cell.angle_gamma   90.00
#
_symmetry.space_group_name_H-M   'P 1'
#
loop_
_entity.id
_entity.type
_entity.pdbx_description
1 polymer ?
#
loop_
_entity_poly.entity_id
_entity_poly.type
_entity_poly.pdbx_seq_one_letter_code
_entity_poly.pdbx_strand_id
1 'polypeptide(L)' 'MPIMDQLGREVSGPEGPLRISAMYASLPPEATAPGIGDRGRLFVEVVNQTGNRWHAIVDGDDATLIEPLEF' A
#
# COMPACT_ATOMS: atom_id res chain seq x y z
N MET A 1 -12.21 -9.82 -4.28
CA MET A 1 -12.23 -9.61 -2.82
C MET A 1 -12.73 -8.20 -2.57
N PRO A 2 -13.69 -7.97 -1.65
CA PRO A 2 -14.11 -6.63 -1.26
C PRO A 2 -12.92 -5.78 -0.80
N ILE A 3 -12.93 -4.49 -1.13
CA ILE A 3 -11.87 -3.54 -0.79
C ILE A 3 -11.63 -3.47 0.73
N MET A 4 -12.67 -3.66 1.54
CA MET A 4 -12.57 -3.64 3.01
C MET A 4 -11.81 -4.84 3.61
N ASP A 5 -11.70 -5.97 2.90
CA ASP A 5 -10.97 -7.17 3.36
C ASP A 5 -9.44 -7.04 3.26
N GLN A 6 -8.94 -5.89 2.77
CA GLN A 6 -7.51 -5.65 2.56
C GLN A 6 -6.84 -5.02 3.78
N LEU A 7 -7.60 -4.41 4.69
CA LEU A 7 -7.04 -3.81 5.90
C LEU A 7 -6.50 -4.90 6.83
N GLY A 8 -5.27 -4.71 7.33
CA GLY A 8 -4.61 -5.71 8.16
C GLY A 8 -4.02 -6.90 7.37
N ARG A 9 -4.21 -6.96 6.06
CA ARG A 9 -3.55 -7.95 5.19
C ARG A 9 -2.04 -7.73 5.20
N GLU A 10 -1.31 -8.83 5.24
CA GLU A 10 0.14 -8.85 5.07
C GLU A 10 0.50 -8.90 3.59
N VAL A 11 1.48 -8.10 3.19
CA VAL A 11 2.01 -7.98 1.84
C VAL A 11 3.53 -8.00 1.89
N SER A 12 4.15 -8.44 0.81
CA SER A 12 5.61 -8.52 0.66
C SER A 12 6.18 -7.13 0.41
N GLY A 13 7.04 -6.66 1.30
CA GLY A 13 7.83 -5.44 1.12
C GLY A 13 9.30 -5.73 0.82
N PRO A 14 10.07 -4.71 0.43
CA PRO A 14 11.49 -4.87 0.06
C PRO A 14 12.37 -5.34 1.23
N GLU A 15 12.00 -5.00 2.47
CA GLU A 15 12.76 -5.33 3.68
C GLU A 15 12.09 -6.45 4.52
N GLY A 16 10.99 -7.01 4.04
CA GLY A 16 10.21 -8.01 4.75
C GLY A 16 8.70 -7.75 4.69
N PRO A 17 7.90 -8.51 5.45
CA PRO A 17 6.46 -8.39 5.45
C PRO A 17 6.00 -7.04 5.98
N LEU A 18 4.98 -6.49 5.33
CA LEU A 18 4.34 -5.23 5.68
C LEU A 18 2.85 -5.47 5.86
N ARG A 19 2.21 -4.71 6.74
CA ARG A 19 0.76 -4.80 6.97
C ARG A 19 0.06 -3.56 6.47
N ILE A 20 -1.03 -3.74 5.71
CA ILE A 20 -1.87 -2.63 5.27
C ILE A 20 -2.55 -1.99 6.50
N SER A 21 -2.26 -0.71 6.78
CA SER A 21 -2.78 0.03 7.93
C SER A 21 -3.87 1.03 7.59
N ALA A 22 -3.91 1.51 6.34
CA ALA A 22 -4.98 2.35 5.82
C ALA A 22 -5.08 2.22 4.30
N MET A 23 -6.22 2.61 3.74
CA MET A 23 -6.46 2.56 2.30
C MET A 23 -7.02 3.89 1.84
N TYR A 24 -6.61 4.33 0.66
CA TYR A 24 -7.10 5.56 0.06
C TYR A 24 -7.98 5.24 -1.14
N ALA A 25 -9.13 5.91 -1.21
CA ALA A 25 -10.08 5.77 -2.31
C ALA A 25 -9.58 6.40 -3.63
N SER A 26 -8.51 7.18 -3.56
CA SER A 26 -7.95 7.94 -4.67
C SER A 26 -6.45 8.08 -4.52
N LEU A 27 -5.74 8.01 -5.65
CA LEU A 27 -4.32 8.31 -5.72
C LEU A 27 -4.07 9.80 -5.47
N PRO A 28 -2.92 10.17 -4.86
CA PRO A 28 -2.44 11.52 -4.96
C PRO A 28 -2.21 11.87 -6.45
N PRO A 29 -2.50 13.10 -6.88
CA PRO A 29 -2.41 13.51 -8.29
C PRO A 29 -1.01 13.31 -8.90
N GLU A 30 0.00 13.28 -8.04
CA GLU A 30 1.42 13.07 -8.36
C GLU A 30 1.75 11.60 -8.64
N ALA A 31 0.94 10.67 -8.12
CA ALA A 31 1.02 9.25 -8.39
C ALA A 31 0.18 8.87 -9.61
N THR A 32 0.35 9.60 -10.71
CA THR A 32 -0.21 9.22 -12.02
C THR A 32 0.68 8.18 -12.69
N ALA A 33 0.86 7.03 -12.03
CA ALA A 33 1.33 5.84 -12.72
C ALA A 33 0.14 5.29 -13.54
N PRO A 34 0.26 5.15 -14.87
CA PRO A 34 -0.81 4.58 -15.69
C PRO A 34 -1.15 3.16 -15.20
N GLY A 35 -2.43 2.90 -14.92
CA GLY A 35 -2.94 1.58 -14.56
C GLY A 35 -3.29 1.33 -13.09
N ILE A 36 -3.15 2.33 -12.20
CA ILE A 36 -3.70 2.21 -10.85
C ILE A 36 -5.22 2.46 -10.91
N GLY A 37 -5.99 1.46 -10.45
CA GLY A 37 -7.43 1.34 -10.67
C GLY A 37 -7.81 0.35 -11.79
N ASP A 38 -6.87 -0.07 -12.64
CA ASP A 38 -7.20 -0.85 -13.84
C ASP A 38 -6.99 -2.38 -13.69
N ARG A 39 -6.40 -2.85 -12.59
CA ARG A 39 -6.23 -4.30 -12.29
C ARG A 39 -5.68 -4.50 -10.88
N GLY A 40 -6.50 -4.31 -9.85
CA GLY A 40 -6.15 -4.75 -8.49
C GLY A 40 -5.00 -4.01 -7.79
N ARG A 41 -4.51 -2.90 -8.34
CA ARG A 41 -3.51 -2.03 -7.70
C ARG A 41 -4.17 -1.06 -6.73
N LEU A 42 -3.67 -1.02 -5.50
CA LEU A 42 -4.23 -0.23 -4.39
C LEU A 42 -3.18 0.75 -3.87
N PHE A 43 -3.56 2.01 -3.67
CA PHE A 43 -2.76 2.96 -2.91
C PHE A 43 -3.14 2.89 -1.43
N VAL A 44 -2.18 2.54 -0.60
CA VAL A 44 -2.39 2.19 0.80
C VAL A 44 -1.27 2.74 1.67
N GLU A 45 -1.53 2.83 2.97
CA GLU A 45 -0.47 2.88 3.95
C GLU A 45 -0.10 1.47 4.38
N VAL A 46 1.19 1.24 4.53
CA VAL A 46 1.73 0.00 5.08
C VAL A 46 2.62 0.28 6.28
N VAL A 47 2.63 -0.66 7.22
CA VAL A 47 3.47 -0.62 8.42
C VAL A 47 4.31 -1.88 8.52
N ASN A 48 5.60 -1.75 8.83
CA ASN A 48 6.47 -2.90 9.09
C ASN A 48 6.37 -3.35 10.57
N GLN A 49 7.09 -4.42 10.92
CA GLN A 49 7.12 -4.95 12.29
C GLN A 49 7.75 -4.00 13.31
N THR A 50 8.59 -3.06 12.87
CA THR A 50 9.22 -2.06 13.75
C THR A 50 8.36 -0.82 13.93
N GLY A 51 7.17 -0.76 13.30
CA GLY A 51 6.23 0.36 13.40
C GLY A 51 6.49 1.49 12.41
N ASN A 52 7.46 1.36 11.51
CA ASN A 52 7.72 2.34 10.47
C ASN A 52 6.59 2.28 9.43
N ARG A 53 6.14 3.44 8.95
CA ARG A 53 5.01 3.59 8.04
C ARG A 53 5.43 4.21 6.71
N TRP A 54 4.76 3.79 5.64
CA TRP A 54 4.97 4.32 4.29
C TRP A 54 3.66 4.38 3.53
N HIS A 55 3.60 5.31 2.58
CA HIS A 55 2.71 5.17 1.44
C HIS A 55 3.26 4.11 0.48
N ALA A 56 2.38 3.25 -0.02
CA ALA A 56 2.75 2.17 -0.94
C ALA A 56 1.68 1.93 -1.99
N ILE A 57 2.12 1.39 -3.13
CA ILE A 57 1.23 0.74 -4.11
C ILE A 57 1.32 -0.76 -3.88
N VAL A 58 0.18 -1.40 -3.62
CA VAL A 58 0.05 -2.85 -3.54
C VAL A 58 -0.51 -3.39 -4.85
N ASP A 59 0.20 -4.32 -5.48
CA ASP A 59 -0.23 -5.08 -6.65
C ASP A 59 -0.29 -6.57 -6.27
N GLY A 60 -1.49 -7.11 -6.12
CA GLY A 60 -1.64 -8.48 -5.59
C GLY A 60 -1.15 -8.57 -4.15
N ASP A 61 -0.07 -9.32 -3.91
CA ASP A 61 0.57 -9.52 -2.60
C ASP A 61 1.84 -8.68 -2.42
N ASP A 62 2.27 -7.94 -3.44
CA ASP A 62 3.53 -7.20 -3.44
C ASP A 62 3.30 -5.71 -3.18
N ALA A 63 4.11 -5.10 -2.31
CA ALA A 63 4.06 -3.70 -1.97
C ALA A 63 5.31 -2.96 -2.45
N THR A 64 5.10 -1.88 -3.21
CA THR A 64 6.15 -0.93 -3.60
C THR A 64 6.04 0.31 -2.72
N LEU A 65 7.06 0.56 -1.90
CA LEU A 65 7.16 1.74 -1.05
C LEU A 65 7.38 2.99 -1.90
N ILE A 66 6.62 4.05 -1.62
CA ILE A 66 6.72 5.33 -2.33
C ILE A 66 7.47 6.35 -1.47
N GLU A 67 6.93 6.66 -0.30
CA GLU A 67 7.50 7.65 0.62
C GLU A 67 7.24 7.25 2.07
N PRO A 68 8.18 7.55 2.98
CA PRO A 68 7.98 7.34 4.41
C PRO A 68 6.93 8.31 4.96
N LEU A 69 6.14 7.81 5.91
CA LEU A 69 5.20 8.61 6.69
C LEU A 69 5.85 8.90 8.04
N GLU A 70 6.46 10.08 8.16
CA GLU A 70 6.97 10.59 9.42
C GLU A 70 5.84 11.24 10.22
N PHE A 71 5.80 10.98 11.54
CA PHE A 71 4.87 11.60 12.49
C PHE A 71 5.60 12.63 13.35
#